data_AF-A0A430W5M7-F1
#
_entry.id   AF-A0A430W5M7-F1
#
_cell.length_a   1.000
_cell.length_b   1.000
_cell.length_c   1.000
_cell.angle_alpha   90.00
_cell.angle_beta   90.00
_cell.angle_gamma   90.00
#
_symmetry.space_group_name_H-M   'P 1'
#
loop_
_entity.id
_entity.type
_entity.pdbx_description
1 polymer ?
#
loop_
_entity_poly.entity_id
_entity_poly.type
_entity_poly.pdbx_seq_one_letter_code
_entity_poly.pdbx_strand_id
1 'polypeptide(L)'
;MNTPKWTSHDTRWVLSLFGTAIGAGVLLLPISAGLGGLIPLLVILVLAFPMTYLAHRNLCRFVLSSSNPKDDITFVAEGYFGKGGGFLITLLYFFAILPILLVYSANLTTTLLEFLVNQFNFNADLTHAARWWVSFLIVGVLVLISILGENVVTKAMSFLVFPFIIFLFIFSLLLIPQWNSSLFTNVDFSVISTSNFWVTLWLVVPVMVFSFNHSPIISSLACYCKKEYGDYAEPRARKIISLAIILMVFVVMFFVFSCALTFTPEDFASAKDQNINILTFIANKFPEVSLLTYVGPIVALVAISKSFLGHYLGSQEGLNGILYKASNGKIQGKFAQTLTAIITFAIAWLVAYKNPSVIGIIEAIGGPVLAILLFLMPLYCIYRFDILARFRNKFLDLFILVMGIVAISAAIHNLL
;
A
#
# COMPACT_ATOMS: atom_id res chain seq x y z
N MET A 1 -24.77 17.34 21.74
CA MET A 1 -23.96 16.17 22.13
C MET A 1 -22.49 16.55 21.97
N ASN A 2 -21.66 16.29 22.99
CA ASN A 2 -20.24 16.67 22.97
C ASN A 2 -19.46 15.69 22.08
N THR A 3 -18.57 16.22 21.23
CA THR A 3 -17.66 15.38 20.44
C THR A 3 -16.81 14.51 21.38
N PRO A 4 -16.69 13.19 21.13
CA PRO A 4 -15.86 12.32 21.97
C PRO A 4 -14.42 12.87 22.08
N LYS A 5 -13.75 12.69 23.22
CA LYS A 5 -12.33 13.07 23.34
C LYS A 5 -11.44 12.18 22.47
N TRP A 6 -10.24 12.63 22.12
CA TRP A 6 -9.25 11.81 21.43
C TRP A 6 -8.71 10.75 22.39
N THR A 7 -8.57 9.51 21.94
CA THR A 7 -8.13 8.38 22.77
C THR A 7 -6.80 7.79 22.29
N SER A 8 -6.16 6.97 23.13
CA SER A 8 -4.97 6.21 22.72
C SER A 8 -5.27 5.17 21.63
N HIS A 9 -6.53 4.75 21.50
CA HIS A 9 -6.98 3.87 20.41
C HIS A 9 -7.04 4.62 19.08
N ASP A 10 -7.50 5.86 19.07
CA ASP A 10 -7.47 6.72 17.88
C ASP A 10 -6.03 6.87 17.34
N THR A 11 -5.06 7.14 18.23
CA THR A 11 -3.64 7.20 17.85
C THR A 11 -3.13 5.88 17.31
N ARG A 12 -3.50 4.74 17.92
CA ARG A 12 -3.12 3.42 17.40
C ARG A 12 -3.67 3.20 15.99
N TRP A 13 -4.89 3.62 15.69
CA TRP A 13 -5.43 3.55 14.33
C TRP A 13 -4.69 4.45 13.34
N VAL A 14 -4.35 5.68 13.73
CA VAL A 14 -3.50 6.55 12.89
C VAL A 14 -2.20 5.83 12.51
N LEU A 15 -1.56 5.20 13.49
CA LEU A 15 -0.31 4.45 13.29
C LEU A 15 -0.51 3.15 12.52
N SER A 16 -1.62 2.44 12.70
CA SER A 16 -1.93 1.23 11.94
C SER A 16 -2.20 1.53 10.46
N LEU A 17 -2.89 2.64 10.14
CA LEU A 17 -3.07 3.12 8.77
C LEU A 17 -1.73 3.49 8.13
N PHE A 18 -0.90 4.24 8.86
CA PHE A 18 0.48 4.53 8.44
C PHE A 18 1.26 3.23 8.21
N GLY A 19 1.27 2.33 9.19
CA GLY A 19 2.01 1.08 9.17
C GLY A 19 1.61 0.15 8.04
N THR A 20 0.33 0.15 7.67
CA THR A 20 -0.18 -0.62 6.54
C THR A 20 0.29 -0.03 5.21
N ALA A 21 0.23 1.29 5.03
CA ALA A 21 0.69 1.90 3.78
C ALA A 21 2.21 1.76 3.56
N ILE A 22 3.01 1.88 4.63
CA ILE A 22 4.47 1.80 4.45
C ILE A 22 4.95 0.35 4.32
N GLY A 23 4.87 -0.19 3.11
CA GLY A 23 5.45 -1.46 2.70
C GLY A 23 6.38 -1.30 1.50
N ALA A 24 6.45 -2.31 0.64
CA ALA A 24 7.30 -2.27 -0.55
C ALA A 24 6.94 -1.13 -1.50
N GLY A 25 5.66 -0.73 -1.59
CA GLY A 25 5.24 0.39 -2.45
C GLY A 25 5.99 1.69 -2.12
N VAL A 26 5.98 2.10 -0.85
CA VAL A 26 6.73 3.27 -0.38
C VAL A 26 8.24 3.13 -0.60
N LEU A 27 8.80 1.94 -0.42
CA LEU A 27 10.24 1.71 -0.64
C LEU A 27 10.62 1.64 -2.13
N LEU A 28 9.64 1.53 -3.03
CA LEU A 28 9.83 1.61 -4.48
C LEU A 28 9.46 2.99 -5.04
N LEU A 29 8.76 3.82 -4.25
CA LEU A 29 8.32 5.15 -4.66
C LEU A 29 9.50 6.06 -5.03
N PRO A 30 10.63 6.13 -4.29
CA PRO A 30 11.79 6.92 -4.73
C PRO A 30 12.35 6.47 -6.07
N ILE A 31 12.37 5.16 -6.32
CA ILE A 31 12.87 4.60 -7.59
C ILE A 31 11.96 5.04 -8.74
N SER A 32 10.64 4.89 -8.58
CA SER A 32 9.67 5.21 -9.64
C SER A 32 9.49 6.71 -9.85
N ALA A 33 9.48 7.50 -8.78
CA ALA A 33 9.34 8.95 -8.84
C ALA A 33 10.64 9.63 -9.28
N GLY A 34 11.79 9.14 -8.84
CA GLY A 34 13.11 9.67 -9.17
C GLY A 34 13.45 9.57 -10.66
N LEU A 35 13.01 8.50 -11.32
CA LEU A 35 13.10 8.36 -12.79
C LEU A 35 12.35 9.46 -13.55
N GLY A 36 11.31 10.05 -12.96
CA GLY A 36 10.55 11.14 -13.58
C GLY A 36 11.20 12.52 -13.42
N GLY A 37 12.20 12.67 -12.55
CA GLY A 37 12.82 13.95 -12.25
C GLY A 37 11.99 14.87 -11.35
N LEU A 38 12.41 16.15 -11.24
CA LEU A 38 11.88 17.08 -10.24
C LEU A 38 10.40 17.41 -10.41
N ILE A 39 9.95 17.71 -11.65
CA ILE A 39 8.58 18.21 -11.88
C ILE A 39 7.54 17.13 -11.52
N PRO A 40 7.63 15.88 -12.01
CA PRO A 40 6.73 14.82 -11.55
C PRO A 40 6.78 14.64 -10.04
N LEU A 41 7.95 14.70 -9.41
CA LEU A 41 8.09 14.59 -7.96
C LEU A 41 7.33 15.70 -7.19
N LEU A 42 7.35 16.94 -7.66
CA LEU A 42 6.56 18.05 -7.11
C LEU A 42 5.06 17.83 -7.30
N VAL A 43 4.64 17.30 -8.46
CA VAL A 43 3.23 16.96 -8.68
C VAL A 43 2.77 15.85 -7.73
N ILE A 44 3.59 14.82 -7.52
CA ILE A 44 3.32 13.76 -6.53
C ILE A 44 3.15 14.37 -5.14
N LEU A 45 4.03 15.27 -4.72
CA LEU A 45 3.94 15.94 -3.41
C LEU A 45 2.59 16.64 -3.20
N VAL A 46 2.11 17.36 -4.23
CA VAL A 46 0.83 18.09 -4.16
C VAL A 46 -0.37 17.14 -4.21
N LEU A 47 -0.31 16.10 -5.04
CA LEU A 47 -1.44 15.18 -5.24
C LEU A 47 -1.55 14.11 -4.15
N ALA A 48 -0.45 13.72 -3.50
CA ALA A 48 -0.42 12.60 -2.56
C ALA A 48 -1.46 12.72 -1.45
N PHE A 49 -1.56 13.89 -0.80
CA PHE A 49 -2.56 14.11 0.25
C PHE A 49 -4.01 14.04 -0.25
N PRO A 50 -4.48 14.93 -1.16
CA PRO A 50 -5.88 14.96 -1.56
C PRO A 50 -6.32 13.65 -2.23
N MET A 51 -5.47 13.06 -3.09
CA MET A 51 -5.76 11.81 -3.77
C MET A 51 -5.98 10.66 -2.76
N THR A 52 -5.03 10.48 -1.85
CA THR A 52 -5.09 9.38 -0.89
C THR A 52 -6.23 9.59 0.10
N TYR A 53 -6.37 10.81 0.64
CA TYR A 53 -7.38 11.10 1.66
C TYR A 53 -8.79 10.96 1.15
N LEU A 54 -9.10 11.54 -0.02
CA LEU A 54 -10.46 11.53 -0.55
C LEU A 54 -10.93 10.12 -0.90
N ALA A 55 -10.06 9.31 -1.52
CA ALA A 55 -10.39 7.93 -1.91
C ALA A 55 -10.64 7.03 -0.68
N HIS A 56 -9.70 7.01 0.28
CA HIS A 56 -9.83 6.19 1.49
C HIS A 56 -10.98 6.66 2.39
N ARG A 57 -11.24 7.98 2.47
CA ARG A 57 -12.40 8.52 3.19
C ARG A 57 -13.71 8.07 2.56
N ASN A 58 -13.83 8.10 1.23
CA ASN A 58 -15.06 7.69 0.56
C ASN A 58 -15.29 6.18 0.69
N LEU A 59 -14.24 5.36 0.62
CA LEU A 59 -14.32 3.93 0.94
C LEU A 59 -14.80 3.71 2.38
N CYS A 60 -14.26 4.46 3.34
CA CYS A 60 -14.69 4.38 4.74
C CYS A 60 -16.17 4.75 4.89
N ARG A 61 -16.62 5.83 4.24
CA ARG A 61 -18.03 6.26 4.24
C ARG A 61 -18.97 5.19 3.66
N PHE A 62 -18.54 4.51 2.61
CA PHE A 62 -19.28 3.39 2.04
C PHE A 62 -19.49 2.30 3.09
N VAL A 63 -18.43 1.81 3.74
CA VAL A 63 -18.54 0.78 4.80
C VAL A 63 -19.37 1.30 5.99
N LEU A 64 -19.17 2.57 6.37
CA LEU A 64 -19.89 3.23 7.47
C LEU A 64 -21.41 3.33 7.24
N SER A 65 -21.89 3.15 6.00
CA SER A 65 -23.30 3.32 5.68
C SER A 65 -24.20 2.13 6.02
N SER A 66 -23.64 0.92 6.26
CA SER A 66 -24.45 -0.19 6.80
C SER A 66 -24.89 0.10 8.24
N SER A 67 -26.14 -0.24 8.56
CA SER A 67 -26.71 -0.16 9.89
C SER A 67 -26.16 -1.21 10.86
N ASN A 68 -25.59 -2.31 10.38
CA ASN A 68 -24.98 -3.33 11.23
C ASN A 68 -23.51 -2.97 11.54
N PRO A 69 -23.12 -2.85 12.82
CA PRO A 69 -21.74 -2.52 13.21
C PRO A 69 -20.69 -3.57 12.83
N LYS A 70 -21.10 -4.80 12.50
CA LYS A 70 -20.20 -5.91 12.15
C LYS A 70 -20.06 -6.12 10.64
N ASP A 71 -20.84 -5.43 9.82
CA ASP A 71 -20.77 -5.60 8.37
C ASP A 71 -19.47 -4.99 7.84
N ASP A 72 -18.59 -5.87 7.38
CA ASP A 72 -17.45 -5.49 6.56
C ASP A 72 -17.88 -5.07 5.13
N ILE A 73 -16.91 -4.62 4.34
CA ILE A 73 -17.13 -4.18 2.96
C ILE A 73 -17.87 -5.22 2.10
N THR A 74 -17.66 -6.52 2.33
CA THR A 74 -18.23 -7.60 1.50
C THR A 74 -19.72 -7.78 1.77
N PHE A 75 -20.16 -7.57 3.02
CA PHE A 75 -21.58 -7.57 3.40
C PHE A 75 -22.25 -6.26 3.00
N VAL A 76 -21.59 -5.12 3.21
CA VAL A 76 -22.09 -3.80 2.76
C VAL A 76 -22.34 -3.82 1.25
N ALA A 77 -21.41 -4.36 0.47
CA ALA A 77 -21.55 -4.48 -0.98
C ALA A 77 -22.74 -5.36 -1.38
N GLU A 78 -22.98 -6.49 -0.71
CA GLU A 78 -24.17 -7.31 -0.97
C GLU A 78 -25.47 -6.60 -0.61
N GLY A 79 -25.49 -5.82 0.48
CA GLY A 79 -26.64 -5.02 0.86
C GLY A 79 -27.05 -3.99 -0.22
N TYR A 80 -26.08 -3.35 -0.87
CA TYR A 80 -26.33 -2.33 -1.90
C TYR A 80 -26.54 -2.88 -3.31
N PHE A 81 -25.81 -3.94 -3.67
CA PHE A 81 -25.76 -4.46 -5.05
C PHE A 81 -26.45 -5.83 -5.22
N GLY A 82 -27.07 -6.34 -4.16
CA GLY A 82 -27.66 -7.68 -4.13
C GLY A 82 -26.61 -8.80 -4.18
N LYS A 83 -27.06 -10.06 -4.23
CA LYS A 83 -26.18 -11.25 -4.18
C LYS A 83 -25.12 -11.26 -5.28
N GLY A 84 -25.53 -11.05 -6.53
CA GLY A 84 -24.62 -11.09 -7.69
C GLY A 84 -23.61 -9.95 -7.68
N GLY A 85 -24.07 -8.71 -7.49
CA GLY A 85 -23.19 -7.55 -7.43
C GLY A 85 -22.29 -7.55 -6.20
N GLY A 86 -22.79 -7.98 -5.04
CA GLY A 86 -21.99 -8.19 -3.84
C GLY A 86 -20.87 -9.20 -4.05
N PHE A 87 -21.13 -10.32 -4.73
CA PHE A 87 -20.10 -11.30 -5.09
C PHE A 87 -19.03 -10.68 -5.99
N LEU A 88 -19.42 -9.93 -7.03
CA LEU A 88 -18.48 -9.26 -7.94
C LEU A 88 -17.59 -8.25 -7.20
N ILE A 89 -18.17 -7.40 -6.34
CA ILE A 89 -17.40 -6.43 -5.55
C ILE A 89 -16.44 -7.15 -4.58
N THR A 90 -16.87 -8.27 -3.99
CA THR A 90 -16.01 -9.08 -3.11
C THR A 90 -14.82 -9.68 -3.88
N LEU A 91 -15.06 -10.10 -5.13
CA LEU A 91 -14.00 -10.58 -6.03
C LEU A 91 -13.03 -9.46 -6.39
N LEU A 92 -13.53 -8.28 -6.78
CA LEU A 92 -12.69 -7.10 -7.02
C LEU A 92 -11.90 -6.69 -5.78
N TYR A 93 -12.51 -6.77 -4.59
CA TYR A 93 -11.84 -6.48 -3.33
C TYR A 93 -10.66 -7.41 -3.07
N PHE A 94 -10.86 -8.71 -3.23
CA PHE A 94 -9.78 -9.69 -3.11
C PHE A 94 -8.66 -9.46 -4.14
N PHE A 95 -9.01 -9.25 -5.42
CA PHE A 95 -8.02 -9.02 -6.48
C PHE A 95 -7.36 -7.64 -6.44
N ALA A 96 -7.93 -6.66 -5.73
CA ALA A 96 -7.25 -5.39 -5.45
C ALA A 96 -6.13 -5.56 -4.41
N ILE A 97 -6.31 -6.45 -3.44
CA ILE A 97 -5.42 -6.59 -2.28
C ILE A 97 -4.40 -7.72 -2.48
N LEU A 98 -4.79 -8.84 -3.09
CA LEU A 98 -3.91 -9.98 -3.30
C LEU A 98 -2.60 -9.59 -4.00
N PRO A 99 -2.58 -8.83 -5.11
CA PRO A 99 -1.32 -8.45 -5.77
C PRO A 99 -0.33 -7.73 -4.84
N ILE A 100 -0.84 -7.00 -3.84
CA ILE A 100 0.00 -6.29 -2.86
C ILE A 100 0.74 -7.30 -1.98
N LEU A 101 0.07 -8.37 -1.54
CA LEU A 101 0.71 -9.46 -0.79
C LEU A 101 1.78 -10.17 -1.61
N LEU A 102 1.53 -10.36 -2.91
CA LEU A 102 2.47 -11.01 -3.83
C LEU A 102 3.73 -10.16 -4.06
N VAL A 103 3.54 -8.85 -4.21
CA VAL A 103 4.63 -7.86 -4.25
C VAL A 103 5.47 -7.93 -2.97
N TYR A 104 4.83 -7.98 -1.81
CA TYR A 104 5.53 -8.00 -0.53
C TYR A 104 6.27 -9.31 -0.27
N SER A 105 5.70 -10.46 -0.64
CA SER A 105 6.39 -11.74 -0.49
C SER A 105 7.64 -11.83 -1.36
N ALA A 106 7.56 -11.36 -2.61
CA ALA A 106 8.71 -11.29 -3.51
C ALA A 106 9.78 -10.30 -3.02
N ASN A 107 9.37 -9.07 -2.66
CA ASN A 107 10.32 -8.04 -2.23
C ASN A 107 11.01 -8.39 -0.90
N LEU A 108 10.31 -9.02 0.06
CA LEU A 108 10.93 -9.49 1.31
C LEU A 108 12.01 -10.56 1.06
N THR A 109 11.69 -11.53 0.21
CA THR A 109 12.62 -12.60 -0.14
C THR A 109 13.86 -12.03 -0.82
N THR A 110 13.67 -11.13 -1.79
CA THR A 110 14.79 -10.43 -2.45
C THR A 110 15.59 -9.62 -1.44
N THR A 111 14.94 -8.82 -0.58
CA THR A 111 15.62 -8.00 0.43
C THR A 111 16.50 -8.83 1.35
N LEU A 112 16.01 -9.98 1.84
CA LEU A 112 16.80 -10.83 2.74
C LEU A 112 17.99 -11.46 2.00
N LEU A 113 17.78 -11.96 0.78
CA LEU A 113 18.86 -12.58 0.00
C LEU A 113 19.94 -11.55 -0.36
N GLU A 114 19.55 -10.36 -0.81
CA GLU A 114 20.49 -9.27 -1.09
C GLU A 114 21.25 -8.84 0.16
N PHE A 115 20.58 -8.81 1.32
CA PHE A 115 21.24 -8.50 2.59
C PHE A 115 22.30 -9.55 2.95
N LEU A 116 21.98 -10.84 2.75
CA LEU A 116 22.93 -11.92 3.01
C LEU A 116 24.13 -11.87 2.04
N VAL A 117 23.87 -11.61 0.75
CA VAL A 117 24.92 -11.54 -0.28
C VAL A 117 25.85 -10.35 0.00
N ASN A 118 25.30 -9.15 0.12
CA ASN A 118 26.09 -7.92 0.17
C ASN A 118 26.69 -7.63 1.56
N GLN A 119 26.05 -8.05 2.65
CA GLN A 119 26.50 -7.71 4.01
C GLN A 119 27.03 -8.90 4.82
N PHE A 120 26.81 -10.14 4.38
CA PHE A 120 27.29 -11.35 5.06
C PHE A 120 28.12 -12.29 4.17
N ASN A 121 28.50 -11.84 2.96
CA ASN A 121 29.29 -12.63 2.00
C ASN A 121 28.65 -13.98 1.66
N PHE A 122 27.32 -14.07 1.66
CA PHE A 122 26.62 -15.26 1.18
C PHE A 122 26.89 -15.43 -0.32
N ASN A 123 27.17 -16.67 -0.75
CA ASN A 123 27.51 -16.92 -2.14
C ASN A 123 26.31 -16.64 -3.06
N ALA A 124 26.47 -15.66 -3.95
CA ALA A 124 25.45 -15.22 -4.89
C ALA A 124 24.96 -16.35 -5.81
N ASP A 125 25.82 -17.32 -6.16
CA ASP A 125 25.47 -18.47 -7.01
C ASP A 125 24.43 -19.40 -6.36
N LEU A 126 24.38 -19.41 -5.01
CA LEU A 126 23.43 -20.22 -4.25
C LEU A 126 22.06 -19.53 -4.10
N THR A 127 21.95 -18.26 -4.47
CA THR A 127 20.76 -17.44 -4.24
C THR A 127 19.52 -18.04 -4.91
N HIS A 128 19.64 -18.56 -6.14
CA HIS A 128 18.51 -19.17 -6.84
C HIS A 128 17.96 -20.41 -6.11
N ALA A 129 18.85 -21.28 -5.60
CA ALA A 129 18.47 -22.45 -4.83
C ALA A 129 17.93 -22.09 -3.44
N ALA A 130 18.59 -21.15 -2.76
CA ALA A 130 18.19 -20.67 -1.44
C ALA A 130 16.82 -19.99 -1.47
N ARG A 131 16.50 -19.29 -2.56
CA ARG A 131 15.25 -18.54 -2.72
C ARG A 131 14.01 -19.38 -2.50
N TRP A 132 14.02 -20.65 -2.92
CA TRP A 132 12.87 -21.54 -2.75
C TRP A 132 12.52 -21.77 -1.28
N TRP A 133 13.52 -22.13 -0.46
CA TRP A 133 13.34 -22.36 0.98
C TRP A 133 13.21 -21.05 1.78
N VAL A 134 13.95 -20.01 1.42
CA VAL A 134 13.88 -18.70 2.09
C VAL A 134 12.50 -18.07 1.91
N SER A 135 11.96 -18.08 0.69
CA SER A 135 10.60 -17.58 0.45
C SER A 135 9.55 -18.44 1.17
N PHE A 136 9.70 -19.78 1.18
CA PHE A 136 8.81 -20.67 1.93
C PHE A 136 8.76 -20.27 3.41
N LEU A 137 9.93 -20.09 4.03
CA LEU A 137 10.04 -19.74 5.44
C LEU A 137 9.46 -18.35 5.74
N ILE A 138 9.84 -17.32 4.97
CA ILE A 138 9.36 -15.95 5.17
C ILE A 138 7.84 -15.90 5.04
N VAL A 139 7.29 -16.39 3.92
CA VAL A 139 5.84 -16.34 3.66
C VAL A 139 5.10 -17.20 4.68
N GLY A 140 5.65 -18.36 5.05
CA GLY A 140 5.09 -19.24 6.06
C GLY A 140 4.96 -18.56 7.42
N VAL A 141 6.04 -17.93 7.90
CA VAL A 141 6.05 -17.19 9.16
C VAL A 141 5.03 -16.04 9.12
N LEU A 142 4.96 -15.28 8.04
CA LEU A 142 4.02 -14.16 7.93
C LEU A 142 2.56 -14.62 7.93
N VAL A 143 2.22 -15.67 7.18
CA VAL A 143 0.86 -16.23 7.18
C VAL A 143 0.52 -16.84 8.54
N LEU A 144 1.46 -17.51 9.20
CA LEU A 144 1.29 -18.02 10.56
C LEU A 144 1.03 -16.91 11.59
N ILE A 145 1.72 -15.78 11.49
CA ILE A 145 1.44 -14.62 12.34
C ILE A 145 0.06 -14.04 12.01
N SER A 146 -0.31 -14.03 10.74
CA SER A 146 -1.58 -13.45 10.30
C SER A 146 -2.81 -14.20 10.81
N ILE A 147 -2.72 -15.52 10.99
CA ILE A 147 -3.81 -16.33 11.56
C ILE A 147 -3.98 -16.17 13.08
N LEU A 148 -3.08 -15.46 13.78
CA LEU A 148 -3.21 -15.15 15.22
C LEU A 148 -4.30 -14.11 15.51
N GLY A 149 -4.85 -13.47 14.47
CA GLY A 149 -6.02 -12.60 14.54
C GLY A 149 -5.73 -11.10 14.45
N GLU A 150 -6.77 -10.33 14.10
CA GLU A 150 -6.69 -8.90 13.79
C GLU A 150 -6.11 -8.04 14.92
N ASN A 151 -6.45 -8.32 16.18
CA ASN A 151 -5.92 -7.56 17.32
C ASN A 151 -4.41 -7.74 17.49
N VAL A 152 -3.89 -8.94 17.24
CA VAL A 152 -2.46 -9.23 17.32
C VAL A 152 -1.74 -8.53 16.18
N VAL A 153 -2.29 -8.63 14.96
CA VAL A 153 -1.76 -7.98 13.76
C VAL A 153 -1.72 -6.46 13.94
N THR A 154 -2.83 -5.81 14.27
CA THR A 154 -2.91 -4.34 14.43
C THR A 154 -1.99 -3.83 15.55
N LYS A 155 -1.82 -4.59 16.63
CA LYS A 155 -0.87 -4.27 17.70
C LYS A 155 0.58 -4.41 17.24
N ALA A 156 0.92 -5.49 16.53
CA ALA A 156 2.25 -5.68 15.94
C ALA A 156 2.58 -4.54 14.96
N MET A 157 1.60 -4.13 14.13
CA MET A 157 1.75 -3.00 13.21
C MET A 157 2.08 -1.72 13.94
N SER A 158 1.25 -1.34 14.92
CA SER A 158 1.39 -0.06 15.62
C SER A 158 2.68 0.02 16.46
N PHE A 159 3.13 -1.09 17.04
CA PHE A 159 4.38 -1.14 17.79
C PHE A 159 5.61 -0.92 16.90
N LEU A 160 5.64 -1.54 15.72
CA LEU A 160 6.78 -1.48 14.80
C LEU A 160 6.83 -0.19 13.95
N VAL A 161 5.77 0.63 13.98
CA VAL A 161 5.69 1.87 13.20
C VAL A 161 6.60 2.97 13.75
N PHE A 162 6.69 3.14 15.08
CA PHE A 162 7.50 4.21 15.66
C PHE A 162 8.99 4.08 15.32
N PRO A 163 9.64 2.91 15.52
CA PRO A 163 11.03 2.73 15.10
C PRO A 163 11.20 3.01 13.62
N PHE A 164 10.26 2.56 12.80
CA PHE A 164 10.33 2.73 11.35
C PHE A 164 10.28 4.21 10.92
N ILE A 165 9.36 5.02 11.48
CA ILE A 165 9.30 6.47 11.21
C ILE A 165 10.63 7.14 11.55
N ILE A 166 11.19 6.81 12.72
CA ILE A 166 12.46 7.35 13.19
C ILE A 166 13.58 6.99 12.22
N PHE A 167 13.69 5.73 11.82
CA PHE A 167 14.75 5.30 10.90
C PHE A 167 14.61 5.92 9.51
N LEU A 168 13.40 6.03 8.93
CA LEU A 168 13.23 6.75 7.67
C LEU A 168 13.66 8.20 7.77
N PHE A 169 13.31 8.88 8.86
CA PHE A 169 13.70 10.28 9.06
C PHE A 169 15.22 10.40 9.23
N ILE A 170 15.85 9.53 10.04
CA ILE A 170 17.31 9.48 10.22
C ILE A 170 18.01 9.19 8.89
N PHE A 171 17.57 8.20 8.13
CA PHE A 171 18.15 7.89 6.81
C PHE A 171 18.02 9.09 5.87
N SER A 172 16.86 9.77 5.86
CA SER A 172 16.68 10.99 5.07
C SER A 172 17.69 12.08 5.44
N LEU A 173 18.04 12.24 6.72
CA LEU A 173 19.04 13.20 7.17
C LEU A 173 20.47 12.78 6.82
N LEU A 174 20.78 11.49 6.94
CA LEU A 174 22.12 10.96 6.63
C LEU A 174 22.49 11.05 5.16
N LEU A 175 21.49 11.14 4.28
CA LEU A 175 21.70 11.32 2.85
C LEU A 175 21.97 12.79 2.46
N ILE A 176 21.69 13.77 3.34
CA ILE A 176 21.90 15.22 3.05
C ILE A 176 23.33 15.53 2.57
N PRO A 177 24.41 15.00 3.17
CA PRO A 177 25.76 15.25 2.69
C PRO A 177 26.04 14.72 1.26
N GLN A 178 25.22 13.80 0.78
CA GLN A 178 25.33 13.17 -0.55
C GLN A 178 24.40 13.82 -1.59
N TRP A 179 23.64 14.86 -1.19
CA TRP A 179 22.78 15.58 -2.12
C TRP A 179 23.60 16.24 -3.22
N ASN A 180 23.12 16.10 -4.45
CA ASN A 180 23.72 16.67 -5.64
C ASN A 180 22.67 17.41 -6.47
N SER A 181 23.11 18.10 -7.53
CA SER A 181 22.25 18.91 -8.36
C SER A 181 21.68 18.18 -9.59
N SER A 182 21.90 16.87 -9.74
CA SER A 182 21.49 16.11 -10.95
C SER A 182 19.98 16.20 -11.20
N LEU A 183 19.19 16.22 -10.13
CA LEU A 183 17.74 16.38 -10.17
C LEU A 183 17.30 17.71 -10.82
N PHE A 184 18.16 18.74 -10.78
CA PHE A 184 17.90 20.08 -11.32
C PHE A 184 18.43 20.28 -12.74
N THR A 185 19.39 19.47 -13.20
CA THR A 185 20.12 19.68 -14.47
C THR A 185 19.21 19.66 -15.70
N ASN A 186 18.06 18.99 -15.64
CA ASN A 186 17.08 18.89 -16.72
C ASN A 186 15.75 19.60 -16.41
N VAL A 187 15.74 20.57 -15.48
CA VAL A 187 14.53 21.35 -15.15
C VAL A 187 14.35 22.44 -16.20
N ASP A 188 13.86 22.04 -17.36
CA ASP A 188 13.31 22.95 -18.35
C ASP A 188 11.78 22.84 -18.31
N PHE A 189 11.10 23.95 -17.98
CA PHE A 189 9.64 23.99 -17.99
C PHE A 189 9.05 23.80 -19.39
N SER A 190 9.86 23.94 -20.46
CA SER A 190 9.49 23.55 -21.82
C SER A 190 9.19 22.05 -21.92
N VAL A 191 9.76 21.22 -21.03
CA VAL A 191 9.49 19.77 -20.95
C VAL A 191 8.01 19.50 -20.69
N ILE A 192 7.28 20.40 -20.03
CA ILE A 192 5.82 20.30 -19.85
C ILE A 192 5.09 20.27 -21.21
N SER A 193 5.65 20.88 -22.25
CA SER A 193 5.07 20.82 -23.61
C SER A 193 5.40 19.53 -24.36
N THR A 194 6.29 18.68 -23.83
CA THR A 194 6.68 17.42 -24.47
C THR A 194 5.69 16.30 -24.13
N SER A 195 5.43 15.42 -25.11
CA SER A 195 4.60 14.23 -24.92
C SER A 195 5.16 13.32 -23.83
N ASN A 196 6.49 13.19 -23.74
CA ASN A 196 7.16 12.28 -22.80
C ASN A 196 6.89 12.66 -21.34
N PHE A 197 6.83 13.95 -21.03
CA PHE A 197 6.52 14.42 -19.68
C PHE A 197 5.16 13.95 -19.17
N TRP A 198 4.12 14.14 -19.98
CA TRP A 198 2.75 13.76 -19.60
C TRP A 198 2.61 12.24 -19.47
N VAL A 199 3.30 11.49 -20.33
CA VAL A 199 3.37 10.02 -20.23
C VAL A 199 4.04 9.60 -18.92
N THR A 200 5.18 10.20 -18.55
CA THR A 200 5.85 9.91 -17.28
C THR A 200 4.94 10.22 -16.08
N LEU A 201 4.30 11.39 -16.05
CA LEU A 201 3.41 11.77 -14.95
C LEU A 201 2.21 10.81 -14.84
N TRP A 202 1.64 10.42 -15.99
CA TRP A 202 0.53 9.49 -16.08
C TRP A 202 0.88 8.10 -15.54
N LEU A 203 2.04 7.55 -15.95
CA LEU A 203 2.50 6.22 -15.54
C LEU A 203 2.91 6.13 -14.06
N VAL A 204 3.22 7.26 -13.41
CA VAL A 204 3.55 7.30 -11.98
C VAL A 204 2.31 7.20 -11.08
N VAL A 205 1.12 7.56 -11.58
CA VAL A 205 -0.11 7.58 -10.77
C VAL A 205 -0.45 6.21 -10.16
N PRO A 206 -0.44 5.08 -10.90
CA PRO A 206 -0.65 3.76 -10.31
C PRO A 206 0.33 3.41 -9.17
N VAL A 207 1.62 3.75 -9.35
CA VAL A 207 2.64 3.52 -8.31
C VAL A 207 2.34 4.37 -7.08
N MET A 208 1.91 5.62 -7.25
CA MET A 208 1.50 6.49 -6.14
C MET A 208 0.28 5.93 -5.40
N VAL A 209 -0.75 5.50 -6.14
CA VAL A 209 -1.97 4.89 -5.59
C VAL A 209 -1.61 3.65 -4.76
N PHE A 210 -0.74 2.79 -5.29
CA PHE A 210 -0.26 1.61 -4.59
C PHE A 210 0.58 1.97 -3.34
N SER A 211 1.50 2.93 -3.47
CA SER A 211 2.45 3.31 -2.41
C SER A 211 1.76 3.87 -1.17
N PHE A 212 0.69 4.64 -1.35
CA PHE A 212 -0.06 5.22 -0.24
C PHE A 212 -1.30 4.39 0.14
N ASN A 213 -1.41 3.15 -0.35
CA ASN A 213 -2.58 2.31 -0.13
C ASN A 213 -2.62 1.73 1.29
N HIS A 214 -3.72 2.01 1.98
CA HIS A 214 -4.07 1.39 3.25
C HIS A 214 -5.54 0.97 3.28
N SER A 215 -6.17 0.82 2.10
CA SER A 215 -7.54 0.35 1.93
C SER A 215 -7.88 -0.99 2.62
N PRO A 216 -6.98 -1.99 2.76
CA PRO A 216 -7.32 -3.28 3.37
C PRO A 216 -7.82 -3.20 4.82
N ILE A 217 -7.45 -2.14 5.55
CA ILE A 217 -7.85 -1.95 6.95
C ILE A 217 -8.86 -0.81 7.13
N ILE A 218 -9.34 -0.21 6.04
CA ILE A 218 -10.40 0.82 6.09
C ILE A 218 -11.74 0.20 6.52
N SER A 219 -12.03 -1.04 6.09
CA SER A 219 -13.19 -1.82 6.54
C SER A 219 -13.16 -2.00 8.06
N SER A 220 -12.05 -2.53 8.58
CA SER A 220 -11.78 -2.67 10.01
C SER A 220 -11.91 -1.37 10.80
N LEU A 221 -11.33 -0.27 10.29
CA LEU A 221 -11.44 1.05 10.90
C LEU A 221 -12.90 1.53 10.98
N ALA A 222 -13.67 1.32 9.91
CA ALA A 222 -15.08 1.70 9.86
C ALA A 222 -15.88 0.90 10.91
N CYS A 223 -15.69 -0.41 10.99
CA CYS A 223 -16.32 -1.27 11.99
C CYS A 223 -15.95 -0.84 13.42
N TYR A 224 -14.66 -0.55 13.68
CA TYR A 224 -14.21 0.00 14.95
C TYR A 224 -14.91 1.33 15.27
N CYS A 225 -14.95 2.28 14.33
CA CYS A 225 -15.52 3.59 14.55
C CYS A 225 -17.04 3.52 14.81
N LYS A 226 -17.77 2.64 14.09
CA LYS A 226 -19.20 2.40 14.38
C LYS A 226 -19.40 1.90 15.80
N LYS A 227 -18.62 0.89 16.20
CA LYS A 227 -18.74 0.26 17.51
C LYS A 227 -18.42 1.22 18.65
N GLU A 228 -17.37 2.02 18.50
CA GLU A 228 -16.86 2.89 19.57
C GLU A 228 -17.57 4.25 19.63
N TYR A 229 -17.92 4.82 18.47
CA TYR A 229 -18.37 6.21 18.40
C TYR A 229 -19.81 6.39 17.92
N GLY A 230 -20.50 5.33 17.49
CA GLY A 230 -21.90 5.38 17.05
C GLY A 230 -22.10 6.45 15.97
N ASP A 231 -22.98 7.42 16.22
CA ASP A 231 -23.27 8.53 15.29
C ASP A 231 -22.05 9.41 14.96
N TYR A 232 -21.02 9.42 15.81
CA TYR A 232 -19.77 10.13 15.59
C TYR A 232 -18.73 9.33 14.80
N ALA A 233 -19.08 8.15 14.27
CA ALA A 233 -18.16 7.27 13.54
C ALA A 233 -17.53 7.95 12.31
N GLU A 234 -18.31 8.61 11.44
CA GLU A 234 -17.77 9.25 10.23
C GLU A 234 -16.84 10.44 10.56
N PRO A 235 -17.23 11.40 11.43
CA PRO A 235 -16.34 12.49 11.81
C PRO A 235 -15.03 12.00 12.43
N ARG A 236 -15.10 10.91 13.23
CA ARG A 236 -13.92 10.32 13.86
C ARG A 236 -13.02 9.61 12.86
N ALA A 237 -13.57 8.70 12.06
CA ALA A 237 -12.83 7.98 11.03
C ALA A 237 -12.15 8.95 10.06
N ARG A 238 -12.87 9.99 9.61
CA ARG A 238 -12.32 11.04 8.75
C ARG A 238 -11.09 11.73 9.37
N LYS A 239 -11.13 12.04 10.67
CA LYS A 239 -10.00 12.67 11.39
C LYS A 239 -8.81 11.71 11.54
N ILE A 240 -9.07 10.44 11.88
CA ILE A 240 -8.03 9.40 11.96
C ILE A 240 -7.34 9.23 10.61
N ILE A 241 -8.11 9.07 9.52
CA ILE A 241 -7.58 8.92 8.17
C ILE A 241 -6.77 10.15 7.76
N SER A 242 -7.29 11.36 8.01
CA SER A 242 -6.57 12.59 7.68
C SER A 242 -5.22 12.71 8.40
N LEU A 243 -5.17 12.41 9.69
CA LEU A 243 -3.92 12.48 10.47
C LEU A 243 -2.91 11.42 10.04
N ALA A 244 -3.39 10.21 9.72
CA ALA A 244 -2.53 9.15 9.18
C ALA A 244 -1.87 9.56 7.86
N ILE A 245 -2.65 10.18 6.96
CA ILE A 245 -2.15 10.56 5.64
C ILE A 245 -1.24 11.80 5.73
N ILE A 246 -1.52 12.77 6.60
CA ILE A 246 -0.60 13.89 6.84
C ILE A 246 0.77 13.37 7.29
N LEU A 247 0.78 12.47 8.29
CA LEU A 247 2.01 11.84 8.77
C LEU A 247 2.72 11.06 7.66
N MET A 248 1.97 10.30 6.88
CA MET A 248 2.47 9.50 5.75
C MET A 248 3.12 10.37 4.69
N VAL A 249 2.41 11.38 4.18
CA VAL A 249 2.93 12.30 3.16
C VAL A 249 4.17 13.02 3.66
N PHE A 250 4.16 13.53 4.90
CA PHE A 250 5.33 14.22 5.45
C PHE A 250 6.57 13.32 5.51
N VAL A 251 6.47 12.15 6.16
CA VAL A 251 7.62 11.25 6.36
C VAL A 251 8.10 10.65 5.05
N VAL A 252 7.17 10.15 4.23
CA VAL A 252 7.51 9.49 2.97
C VAL A 252 8.06 10.47 1.97
N MET A 253 7.43 11.62 1.77
CA MET A 253 7.92 12.58 0.78
C MET A 253 9.27 13.16 1.20
N PHE A 254 9.50 13.42 2.49
CA PHE A 254 10.83 13.83 2.95
C PHE A 254 11.91 12.80 2.58
N PHE A 255 11.62 11.52 2.78
CA PHE A 255 12.52 10.43 2.38
C PHE A 255 12.68 10.32 0.86
N VAL A 256 11.60 10.43 0.10
CA VAL A 256 11.63 10.39 -1.38
C VAL A 256 12.47 11.54 -1.94
N PHE A 257 12.27 12.77 -1.47
CA PHE A 257 13.08 13.91 -1.89
C PHE A 257 14.55 13.74 -1.52
N SER A 258 14.84 13.26 -0.31
CA SER A 258 16.23 13.01 0.09
C SER A 258 16.90 11.96 -0.82
N CYS A 259 16.20 10.88 -1.19
CA CYS A 259 16.69 9.90 -2.17
C CYS A 259 16.87 10.53 -3.55
N ALA A 260 15.90 11.30 -4.04
CA ALA A 260 15.93 11.94 -5.36
C ALA A 260 17.04 12.99 -5.51
N LEU A 261 17.42 13.64 -4.41
CA LEU A 261 18.56 14.55 -4.38
C LEU A 261 19.89 13.83 -4.27
N THR A 262 19.90 12.57 -3.82
CA THR A 262 21.12 11.78 -3.63
C THR A 262 21.48 10.97 -4.88
N PHE A 263 20.50 10.39 -5.56
CA PHE A 263 20.71 9.45 -6.66
C PHE A 263 20.40 10.06 -8.03
N THR A 264 21.08 9.54 -9.04
CA THR A 264 20.85 9.91 -10.45
C THR A 264 19.71 9.10 -11.07
N PRO A 265 19.13 9.53 -12.21
CA PRO A 265 18.19 8.70 -12.98
C PRO A 265 18.75 7.32 -13.34
N GLU A 266 20.04 7.22 -13.64
CA GLU A 266 20.73 5.97 -13.95
C GLU A 266 20.81 5.04 -12.73
N ASP A 267 21.05 5.58 -11.54
CA ASP A 267 21.01 4.83 -10.29
C ASP A 267 19.62 4.23 -10.05
N PHE A 268 18.56 5.02 -10.27
CA PHE A 268 17.18 4.53 -10.12
C PHE A 268 16.83 3.49 -11.18
N ALA A 269 17.30 3.64 -12.43
CA ALA A 269 17.13 2.63 -13.46
C ALA A 269 17.80 1.31 -13.06
N SER A 270 19.03 1.38 -12.56
CA SER A 270 19.76 0.21 -12.06
C SER A 270 19.04 -0.47 -10.89
N ALA A 271 18.53 0.30 -9.93
CA ALA A 271 17.77 -0.25 -8.81
C ALA A 271 16.47 -0.95 -9.27
N LYS A 272 15.79 -0.35 -10.26
CA LYS A 272 14.60 -0.93 -10.90
C LYS A 272 14.92 -2.26 -11.59
N ASP A 273 16.00 -2.31 -12.37
CA ASP A 273 16.43 -3.50 -13.11
C ASP A 273 16.85 -4.65 -12.16
N GLN A 274 17.48 -4.31 -11.04
CA GLN A 274 17.82 -5.27 -9.98
C GLN A 274 16.60 -5.77 -9.19
N ASN A 275 15.41 -5.18 -9.38
CA ASN A 275 14.18 -5.51 -8.66
C ASN A 275 14.33 -5.40 -7.12
N ILE A 276 15.16 -4.47 -6.65
CA ILE A 276 15.41 -4.19 -5.23
C ILE A 276 14.67 -2.93 -4.78
N ASN A 277 14.43 -2.80 -3.47
CA ASN A 277 13.87 -1.58 -2.91
C ASN A 277 14.97 -0.55 -2.61
N ILE A 278 14.57 0.71 -2.40
CA ILE A 278 15.52 1.81 -2.23
C ILE A 278 16.41 1.67 -0.99
N LEU A 279 15.97 1.03 0.09
CA LEU A 279 16.78 0.85 1.30
C LEU A 279 17.88 -0.20 1.09
N THR A 280 17.58 -1.27 0.35
CA THR A 280 18.60 -2.22 -0.12
C THR A 280 19.59 -1.51 -1.05
N PHE A 281 19.10 -0.68 -1.96
CA PHE A 281 19.97 0.08 -2.86
C PHE A 281 20.90 1.07 -2.12
N ILE A 282 20.35 1.83 -1.17
CA ILE A 282 21.12 2.73 -0.28
C ILE A 282 22.22 1.95 0.46
N ALA A 283 21.87 0.80 1.04
CA ALA A 283 22.82 -0.03 1.79
C ALA A 283 24.00 -0.53 0.93
N ASN A 284 23.74 -0.81 -0.34
CA ASN A 284 24.75 -1.27 -1.29
C ASN A 284 25.58 -0.11 -1.87
N LYS A 285 24.99 1.08 -2.02
CA LYS A 285 25.69 2.25 -2.59
C LYS A 285 26.59 2.96 -1.58
N PHE A 286 26.25 2.93 -0.30
CA PHE A 286 27.00 3.60 0.78
C PHE A 286 27.55 2.60 1.81
N PRO A 287 28.40 1.63 1.39
CA PRO A 287 28.90 0.59 2.28
C PRO A 287 29.69 1.14 3.48
N GLU A 288 30.29 2.33 3.35
CA GLU A 288 31.04 3.02 4.38
C GLU A 288 30.18 3.56 5.54
N VAL A 289 28.86 3.74 5.34
CA VAL A 289 27.96 4.24 6.37
C VAL A 289 27.26 3.07 7.06
N SER A 290 27.87 2.51 8.11
CA SER A 290 27.43 1.26 8.76
C SER A 290 25.94 1.24 9.15
N LEU A 291 25.39 2.38 9.56
CA LEU A 291 23.97 2.47 9.91
C LEU A 291 23.07 2.27 8.67
N LEU A 292 23.43 2.82 7.51
CA LEU A 292 22.70 2.58 6.25
C LEU A 292 22.89 1.13 5.79
N THR A 293 24.13 0.64 5.80
CA THR A 293 24.52 -0.69 5.32
C THR A 293 23.78 -1.82 6.05
N TYR A 294 23.73 -1.78 7.39
CA TYR A 294 23.16 -2.88 8.18
C TYR A 294 21.71 -2.63 8.63
N VAL A 295 21.37 -1.39 8.98
CA VAL A 295 20.02 -1.10 9.50
C VAL A 295 19.03 -0.82 8.37
N GLY A 296 19.47 -0.33 7.21
CA GLY A 296 18.62 -0.11 6.03
C GLY A 296 17.82 -1.36 5.61
N PRO A 297 18.48 -2.49 5.31
CA PRO A 297 17.80 -3.73 4.92
C PRO A 297 16.91 -4.29 6.05
N ILE A 298 17.32 -4.19 7.31
CA ILE A 298 16.50 -4.61 8.46
C ILE A 298 15.22 -3.78 8.54
N VAL A 299 15.32 -2.47 8.39
CA VAL A 299 14.18 -1.54 8.36
C VAL A 299 13.26 -1.88 7.19
N ALA A 300 13.79 -2.21 6.02
CA ALA A 300 13.00 -2.67 4.88
C ALA A 300 12.26 -3.98 5.17
N LEU A 301 12.94 -4.99 5.72
CA LEU A 301 12.34 -6.26 6.11
C LEU A 301 11.20 -6.07 7.11
N VAL A 302 11.41 -5.25 8.15
CA VAL A 302 10.37 -4.94 9.15
C VAL A 302 9.20 -4.19 8.50
N ALA A 303 9.45 -3.22 7.64
CA ALA A 303 8.43 -2.42 6.97
C ALA A 303 7.52 -3.24 6.07
N ILE A 304 8.10 -4.10 5.24
CA ILE A 304 7.34 -4.92 4.29
C ILE A 304 6.63 -6.05 5.05
N SER A 305 7.29 -6.65 6.06
CA SER A 305 6.66 -7.69 6.90
C SER A 305 5.43 -7.14 7.61
N LYS A 306 5.53 -5.94 8.19
CA LYS A 306 4.37 -5.33 8.83
C LYS A 306 3.27 -5.05 7.81
N SER A 307 3.60 -4.39 6.70
CA SER A 307 2.61 -4.05 5.68
C SER A 307 1.89 -5.28 5.12
N PHE A 308 2.60 -6.42 4.98
CA PHE A 308 2.00 -7.71 4.63
C PHE A 308 0.90 -8.14 5.60
N LEU A 309 1.13 -8.06 6.91
CA LEU A 309 0.12 -8.45 7.91
C LEU A 309 -1.14 -7.57 7.81
N GLY A 310 -0.99 -6.26 7.59
CA GLY A 310 -2.13 -5.36 7.40
C GLY A 310 -2.93 -5.66 6.13
N HIS A 311 -2.24 -5.96 5.03
CA HIS A 311 -2.88 -6.33 3.76
C HIS A 311 -3.51 -7.73 3.80
N TYR A 312 -2.95 -8.64 4.61
CA TYR A 312 -3.51 -9.98 4.78
C TYR A 312 -4.91 -9.92 5.36
N LEU A 313 -5.20 -8.99 6.30
CA LEU A 313 -6.54 -8.85 6.87
C LEU A 313 -7.60 -8.56 5.79
N GLY A 314 -7.35 -7.62 4.88
CA GLY A 314 -8.27 -7.33 3.79
C GLY A 314 -8.34 -8.45 2.74
N SER A 315 -7.21 -9.09 2.42
CA SER A 315 -7.22 -10.27 1.53
C SER A 315 -7.99 -11.43 2.14
N GLN A 316 -7.89 -11.61 3.46
CA GLN A 316 -8.60 -12.64 4.20
C GLN A 316 -10.10 -12.34 4.25
N GLU A 317 -10.48 -11.09 4.52
CA GLU A 317 -11.86 -10.61 4.45
C GLU A 317 -12.45 -10.87 3.05
N GLY A 318 -11.73 -10.51 1.98
CA GLY A 318 -12.14 -10.76 0.60
C GLY A 318 -12.30 -12.25 0.26
N LEU A 319 -11.29 -13.08 0.49
CA LEU A 319 -11.35 -14.50 0.14
C LEU A 319 -12.36 -15.28 1.00
N ASN A 320 -12.47 -14.98 2.29
CA ASN A 320 -13.51 -15.55 3.13
C ASN A 320 -14.90 -15.15 2.63
N GLY A 321 -15.09 -13.90 2.20
CA GLY A 321 -16.33 -13.43 1.60
C GLY A 321 -16.67 -14.17 0.29
N ILE A 322 -15.68 -14.42 -0.57
CA ILE A 322 -15.85 -15.22 -1.81
C ILE A 322 -16.28 -16.64 -1.45
N LEU A 323 -15.53 -17.30 -0.55
CA LEU A 323 -15.81 -18.67 -0.13
C LEU A 323 -17.20 -18.81 0.50
N TYR A 324 -17.59 -17.86 1.36
CA TYR A 324 -18.91 -17.81 1.97
C TYR A 324 -20.01 -17.72 0.90
N LYS A 325 -19.91 -16.75 -0.01
CA LYS A 325 -20.94 -16.49 -1.03
C LYS A 325 -21.00 -17.62 -2.07
N ALA A 326 -19.87 -18.08 -2.57
CA ALA A 326 -19.79 -19.17 -3.56
C ALA A 326 -20.32 -20.51 -3.01
N SER A 327 -20.22 -20.71 -1.70
CA SER A 327 -20.70 -21.93 -1.03
C SER A 327 -22.12 -21.80 -0.46
N ASN A 328 -22.81 -20.68 -0.69
CA ASN A 328 -24.11 -20.36 -0.06
C ASN A 328 -24.06 -20.49 1.48
N GLY A 329 -22.99 -20.01 2.09
CA GLY A 329 -22.80 -19.97 3.54
C GLY A 329 -22.22 -21.24 4.17
N LYS A 330 -21.88 -22.27 3.37
CA LYS A 330 -21.33 -23.54 3.89
C LYS A 330 -19.87 -23.41 4.37
N ILE A 331 -19.06 -22.60 3.69
CA ILE A 331 -17.65 -22.36 4.03
C ILE A 331 -17.56 -21.06 4.81
N GLN A 332 -17.35 -21.17 6.13
CA GLN A 332 -17.29 -20.03 7.03
C GLN A 332 -16.42 -20.30 8.27
N GLY A 333 -16.16 -19.25 9.05
CA GLY A 333 -15.42 -19.35 10.32
C GLY A 333 -14.02 -19.91 10.13
N LYS A 334 -13.59 -20.79 11.06
CA LYS A 334 -12.23 -21.36 11.07
C LYS A 334 -11.87 -22.12 9.79
N PHE A 335 -12.83 -22.83 9.19
CA PHE A 335 -12.56 -23.59 7.97
C PHE A 335 -12.22 -22.66 6.79
N ALA A 336 -13.00 -21.57 6.61
CA ALA A 336 -12.71 -20.54 5.62
C ALA A 336 -11.35 -19.87 5.89
N GLN A 337 -11.06 -19.52 7.14
CA GLN A 337 -9.79 -18.90 7.53
C GLN A 337 -8.57 -19.80 7.20
N THR A 338 -8.66 -21.11 7.47
CA THR A 338 -7.60 -22.07 7.13
C THR A 338 -7.41 -22.19 5.63
N LEU A 339 -8.50 -22.33 4.86
CA LEU A 339 -8.43 -22.43 3.41
C LEU A 339 -7.82 -21.16 2.79
N THR A 340 -8.25 -19.99 3.27
CA THR A 340 -7.71 -18.69 2.88
C THR A 340 -6.21 -18.57 3.19
N ALA A 341 -5.76 -19.04 4.36
CA ALA A 341 -4.35 -19.05 4.71
C ALA A 341 -3.53 -19.95 3.78
N ILE A 342 -4.02 -21.16 3.48
CA ILE A 342 -3.34 -22.11 2.57
C ILE A 342 -3.25 -21.54 1.15
N ILE A 343 -4.35 -21.02 0.62
CA ILE A 343 -4.39 -20.43 -0.73
C ILE A 343 -3.45 -19.22 -0.81
N THR A 344 -3.53 -18.30 0.15
CA THR A 344 -2.70 -17.10 0.18
C THR A 344 -1.22 -17.48 0.29
N PHE A 345 -0.87 -18.43 1.17
CA PHE A 345 0.49 -18.95 1.29
C PHE A 345 1.01 -19.53 -0.02
N ALA A 346 0.25 -20.45 -0.65
CA ALA A 346 0.69 -21.14 -1.85
C ALA A 346 0.98 -20.16 -3.01
N ILE A 347 0.08 -19.19 -3.24
CA ILE A 347 0.24 -18.20 -4.31
C ILE A 347 1.38 -17.23 -3.97
N ALA A 348 1.42 -16.69 -2.74
CA ALA A 348 2.46 -15.75 -2.33
C ALA A 348 3.86 -16.36 -2.33
N TRP A 349 3.99 -17.63 -1.95
CA TRP A 349 5.23 -18.38 -2.01
C TRP A 349 5.68 -18.61 -3.45
N LEU A 350 4.78 -19.05 -4.34
CA LEU A 350 5.10 -19.26 -5.76
C LEU A 350 5.60 -17.97 -6.42
N VAL A 351 4.93 -16.85 -6.16
CA VAL A 351 5.36 -15.54 -6.68
C VAL A 351 6.70 -15.11 -6.07
N ALA A 352 6.88 -15.29 -4.76
CA ALA A 352 8.13 -14.96 -4.10
C ALA A 352 9.32 -15.76 -4.64
N TYR A 353 9.11 -17.04 -4.94
CA TYR A 353 10.08 -17.92 -5.58
C TYR A 353 10.39 -17.49 -7.01
N LYS A 354 9.36 -17.23 -7.84
CA LYS A 354 9.53 -16.84 -9.24
C LYS A 354 10.14 -15.44 -9.44
N ASN A 355 10.01 -14.56 -8.44
CA ASN A 355 10.56 -13.21 -8.44
C ASN A 355 10.22 -12.37 -9.69
N PRO A 356 8.95 -12.23 -10.07
CA PRO A 356 8.58 -11.31 -11.13
C PRO A 356 8.91 -9.85 -10.74
N SER A 357 8.94 -8.96 -11.73
CA SER A 357 9.09 -7.52 -11.48
C SER A 357 8.01 -7.02 -10.54
N VAL A 358 8.43 -6.49 -9.39
CA VAL A 358 7.52 -6.00 -8.36
C VAL A 358 6.74 -4.79 -8.87
N ILE A 359 7.44 -3.84 -9.52
CA ILE A 359 6.81 -2.69 -10.17
C ILE A 359 5.86 -3.15 -11.28
N GLY A 360 6.23 -4.18 -12.05
CA GLY A 360 5.35 -4.75 -13.07
C GLY A 360 4.04 -5.30 -12.51
N ILE A 361 4.05 -5.99 -11.35
CA ILE A 361 2.80 -6.44 -10.71
C ILE A 361 1.93 -5.24 -10.28
N ILE A 362 2.55 -4.18 -9.75
CA ILE A 362 1.86 -2.96 -9.31
C ILE A 362 1.16 -2.29 -10.50
N GLU A 363 1.88 -2.14 -11.60
CA GLU A 363 1.40 -1.49 -12.83
C GLU A 363 0.35 -2.32 -13.57
N ALA A 364 0.43 -3.66 -13.51
CA ALA A 364 -0.46 -4.57 -14.23
C ALA A 364 -1.82 -4.78 -13.54
N ILE A 365 -2.00 -5.89 -12.80
CA ILE A 365 -3.32 -6.33 -12.28
C ILE A 365 -3.73 -5.49 -11.06
N GLY A 366 -2.76 -5.06 -10.25
CA GLY A 366 -3.02 -4.32 -9.01
C GLY A 366 -3.65 -2.95 -9.27
N GLY A 367 -3.05 -2.17 -10.18
CA GLY A 367 -3.44 -0.78 -10.47
C GLY A 367 -4.92 -0.57 -10.84
N PRO A 368 -5.46 -1.21 -11.91
CA PRO A 368 -6.82 -0.98 -12.39
C PRO A 368 -7.87 -1.45 -11.39
N VAL A 369 -7.70 -2.64 -10.82
CA VAL A 369 -8.67 -3.23 -9.89
C VAL A 369 -8.71 -2.41 -8.59
N LEU A 370 -7.54 -2.01 -8.08
CA LEU A 370 -7.46 -1.11 -6.93
C LEU A 370 -8.09 0.24 -7.23
N ALA A 371 -7.85 0.83 -8.41
CA ALA A 371 -8.45 2.11 -8.79
C ALA A 371 -9.98 2.05 -8.89
N ILE A 372 -10.53 0.98 -9.46
CA ILE A 372 -11.98 0.75 -9.50
C ILE A 372 -12.55 0.68 -8.09
N LEU A 373 -11.95 -0.15 -7.23
CA LEU A 373 -12.44 -0.38 -5.87
C LEU A 373 -12.29 0.86 -4.97
N LEU A 374 -11.16 1.56 -5.06
CA LEU A 374 -10.80 2.63 -4.12
C LEU A 374 -11.31 4.00 -4.56
N PHE A 375 -11.31 4.29 -5.87
CA PHE A 375 -11.71 5.60 -6.40
C PHE A 375 -13.13 5.58 -6.94
N LEU A 376 -13.45 4.64 -7.85
CA LEU A 376 -14.69 4.69 -8.61
C LEU A 376 -15.89 4.14 -7.86
N MET A 377 -15.77 2.97 -7.24
CA MET A 377 -16.90 2.30 -6.58
C MET A 377 -17.50 3.13 -5.43
N PRO A 378 -16.72 3.67 -4.47
CA PRO A 378 -17.30 4.43 -3.37
C PRO A 378 -17.93 5.74 -3.86
N LEU A 379 -17.34 6.35 -4.90
CA LEU A 379 -17.88 7.54 -5.54
C LEU A 379 -19.22 7.23 -6.24
N TYR A 380 -19.28 6.15 -7.01
CA TYR A 380 -20.52 5.67 -7.63
C TYR A 380 -21.61 5.48 -6.58
N CYS A 381 -21.30 4.84 -5.45
CA CYS A 381 -22.24 4.62 -4.36
C CYS A 381 -22.79 5.93 -3.77
N ILE A 382 -21.96 6.98 -3.64
CA ILE A 382 -22.38 8.31 -3.16
C ILE A 382 -23.43 8.97 -4.08
N TYR A 383 -23.36 8.72 -5.38
CA TYR A 383 -24.34 9.23 -6.35
C TYR A 383 -25.52 8.30 -6.56
N ARG A 384 -25.36 6.99 -6.33
CA ARG A 384 -26.40 5.99 -6.53
C ARG A 384 -27.37 5.85 -5.35
N PHE A 385 -26.89 5.96 -4.11
CA PHE A 385 -27.70 5.64 -2.92
C PHE A 385 -27.95 6.86 -2.05
N ASP A 386 -29.21 7.09 -1.67
CA ASP A 386 -29.65 8.32 -0.98
C ASP A 386 -29.00 8.53 0.39
N ILE A 387 -28.75 7.44 1.14
CA ILE A 387 -28.09 7.50 2.45
C ILE A 387 -26.67 8.07 2.39
N LEU A 388 -26.01 7.96 1.23
CA LEU A 388 -24.68 8.51 0.97
C LEU A 388 -24.74 9.89 0.28
N ALA A 389 -25.90 10.34 -0.19
CA ALA A 389 -26.05 11.59 -0.94
C ALA A 389 -25.59 12.83 -0.14
N ARG A 390 -25.69 12.78 1.19
CA ARG A 390 -25.18 13.81 2.11
C ARG A 390 -23.67 14.05 2.01
N PHE A 391 -22.91 13.14 1.40
CA PHE A 391 -21.47 13.24 1.24
C PHE A 391 -21.02 13.81 -0.11
N ARG A 392 -21.95 14.09 -1.03
CA ARG A 392 -21.66 14.63 -2.37
C ARG A 392 -20.93 15.97 -2.30
N ASN A 393 -19.88 16.10 -3.08
CA ASN A 393 -19.17 17.35 -3.32
C ASN A 393 -18.61 17.33 -4.74
N LYS A 394 -19.31 17.96 -5.69
CA LYS A 394 -19.00 17.88 -7.13
C LYS A 394 -17.53 18.11 -7.47
N PHE A 395 -16.87 19.06 -6.81
CA PHE A 395 -15.47 19.38 -7.08
C PHE A 395 -14.52 18.27 -6.63
N LEU A 396 -14.67 17.82 -5.37
CA LEU A 396 -13.85 16.73 -4.84
C LEU A 396 -14.14 15.40 -5.53
N ASP A 397 -15.40 15.18 -5.89
CA ASP A 397 -15.89 13.99 -6.56
C ASP A 397 -15.36 13.90 -7.99
N LEU A 398 -15.33 15.01 -8.73
CA LEU A 398 -14.71 15.09 -10.05
C LEU A 398 -13.22 14.79 -9.98
N PHE A 399 -12.52 15.31 -8.98
CA PHE A 399 -11.10 15.00 -8.78
C PHE A 399 -10.86 13.50 -8.57
N ILE A 400 -11.65 12.83 -7.71
CA ILE A 400 -11.55 11.38 -7.50
C ILE A 400 -11.83 10.60 -8.79
N LEU A 401 -12.86 11.01 -9.55
CA LEU A 401 -13.21 10.38 -10.83
C LEU A 401 -12.05 10.48 -11.83
N VAL A 402 -11.49 11.67 -12.01
CA VAL A 402 -10.36 11.91 -12.92
C VAL A 402 -9.15 11.08 -12.49
N MET A 403 -8.76 11.12 -11.22
CA MET A 403 -7.63 10.34 -10.73
C MET A 403 -7.84 8.83 -10.88
N GLY A 404 -9.06 8.34 -10.67
CA GLY A 404 -9.43 6.94 -10.89
C GLY A 404 -9.28 6.52 -12.36
N ILE A 405 -9.77 7.34 -13.30
CA ILE A 405 -9.64 7.10 -14.75
C ILE A 405 -8.18 7.13 -15.18
N VAL A 406 -7.40 8.10 -14.68
CA VAL A 406 -5.96 8.23 -14.95
C VAL A 406 -5.21 6.98 -14.48
N ALA A 407 -5.49 6.49 -13.26
CA ALA A 407 -4.87 5.29 -12.72
C ALA A 407 -5.22 4.02 -13.53
N ILE A 408 -6.50 3.86 -13.93
CA ILE A 408 -6.94 2.72 -14.75
C ILE A 408 -6.29 2.75 -16.13
N SER A 409 -6.34 3.90 -16.80
CA SER A 409 -5.81 4.06 -18.15
C SER A 409 -4.29 3.83 -18.21
N ALA A 410 -3.53 4.33 -17.22
CA ALA A 410 -2.09 4.12 -17.13
C ALA A 410 -1.74 2.63 -17.00
N ALA A 411 -2.45 1.94 -16.13
CA ALA A 411 -2.23 0.52 -15.90
C ALA A 411 -2.63 -0.34 -17.11
N ILE A 412 -3.68 0.03 -17.85
CA ILE A 412 -4.05 -0.65 -19.10
C ILE A 412 -3.00 -0.42 -20.19
N HIS A 413 -2.43 0.79 -20.32
CA HIS A 413 -1.39 1.05 -21.32
C HIS A 413 -0.18 0.13 -21.11
N ASN A 414 0.23 -0.15 -19.87
CA ASN A 414 1.37 -1.03 -19.61
C ASN A 414 1.10 -2.52 -19.91
N LEU A 415 -0.17 -2.89 -20.15
CA LEU A 415 -0.58 -4.26 -20.52
C LEU A 415 -0.69 -4.48 -22.02
N LEU A 416 -0.72 -3.40 -22.82
CA LEU A 416 -0.77 -3.40 -24.28
C LEU A 416 0.65 -3.21 -24.83
#